data_AF-A0A8B6EZ56-F1
#
_entry.id   AF-A0A8B6EZ56-F1
#
_cell.length_a   1.000
_cell.length_b   1.000
_cell.length_c   1.000
_cell.angle_alpha   90.00
_cell.angle_beta   90.00
_cell.angle_gamma   90.00
#
_symmetry.space_group_name_H-M   'P 1'
#
loop_
_entity.id
_entity.type
_entity.pdbx_description
1 polymer ?
#
loop_
_entity_poly.entity_id
_entity_poly.type
_entity_poly.pdbx_seq_one_letter_code
_entity_poly.pdbx_strand_id
1 'polypeptide(L)'
;MQVPKQYEWLENDLKEAAKPENRAKRPWIITMGHRPMYCSNNDNDDCTHHESLIRVGVPYLHFFGLEKLFHQYGVDVMVWAHEHSYERLWPVYDRKVMNGSRDEPYTNPKAPVHFVTGSAGCQERHDPFKNQTIPEWSAVRSLDYGYSRMQIMNSSHLYWEQVSDDKDGAVIDKVMIIKDKHGPYQ
;
A
#
# COMPACT_ATOMS: atom_id res chain seq x y z
N MET A 1 27.39 1.87 3.02
CA MET A 1 26.09 1.77 3.71
C MET A 1 25.05 1.18 2.76
N GLN A 2 24.16 0.32 3.26
CA GLN A 2 23.17 -0.41 2.44
C GLN A 2 21.95 0.46 2.08
N VAL A 3 21.45 1.27 3.00
CA VAL A 3 20.25 2.11 2.79
C VAL A 3 20.40 3.09 1.61
N PRO A 4 21.47 3.89 1.48
CA PRO A 4 21.61 4.81 0.34
C PRO A 4 21.69 4.08 -1.00
N LYS A 5 22.36 2.92 -1.04
CA LYS A 5 22.47 2.10 -2.25
C LYS A 5 21.12 1.51 -2.68
N GLN A 6 20.32 1.04 -1.72
CA GLN A 6 18.99 0.53 -2.00
C GLN A 6 18.07 1.65 -2.51
N TYR A 7 18.13 2.83 -1.88
CA TYR A 7 17.33 3.98 -2.30
C TYR A 7 17.71 4.43 -3.73
N GLU A 8 19.00 4.57 -4.02
CA GLU A 8 19.49 4.96 -5.35
C GLU A 8 19.11 3.93 -6.43
N TRP A 9 19.25 2.64 -6.12
CA TRP A 9 18.80 1.58 -7.03
C TRP A 9 17.30 1.68 -7.30
N LEU A 10 16.48 1.82 -6.25
CA LEU A 10 15.03 1.89 -6.34
C LEU A 10 14.58 3.12 -7.13
N GLU A 11 15.19 4.28 -6.90
CA GLU A 11 14.90 5.49 -7.66
C GLU A 11 15.20 5.32 -9.15
N ASN A 12 16.35 4.71 -9.48
CA ASN A 12 16.71 4.44 -10.87
C ASN A 12 15.76 3.44 -11.54
N ASP A 13 15.36 2.38 -10.83
CA ASP A 13 14.41 1.39 -11.32
C ASP A 13 13.01 2.00 -11.56
N LEU A 14 12.51 2.79 -10.60
CA LEU A 14 11.24 3.51 -10.74
C LEU A 14 11.28 4.52 -11.88
N LYS A 15 12.40 5.24 -12.05
CA LYS A 15 12.57 6.19 -13.15
C LYS A 15 12.52 5.49 -14.50
N GLU A 16 13.14 4.30 -14.63
CA GLU A 16 13.06 3.49 -15.83
C GLU A 16 11.62 2.99 -16.07
N ALA A 17 11.01 2.40 -15.05
CA ALA A 17 9.65 1.84 -15.13
C ALA A 17 8.60 2.92 -15.45
N ALA A 18 8.77 4.15 -14.94
CA ALA A 18 7.86 5.26 -15.15
C ALA A 18 7.98 5.94 -16.53
N LYS A 19 8.97 5.56 -17.36
CA LYS A 19 9.09 6.10 -18.73
C LYS A 19 7.81 5.82 -19.54
N PRO A 20 7.32 6.78 -20.35
CA PRO A 20 6.09 6.60 -21.13
C PRO A 20 6.07 5.33 -21.99
N GLU A 21 7.18 4.99 -22.63
CA GLU A 21 7.34 3.80 -23.46
C GLU A 21 7.25 2.48 -22.67
N ASN A 22 7.67 2.48 -21.41
CA ASN A 22 7.60 1.33 -20.52
C ASN A 22 6.19 1.20 -19.93
N ARG A 23 5.60 2.31 -19.45
CA ARG A 23 4.20 2.35 -19.00
C ARG A 23 3.20 1.98 -20.09
N ALA A 24 3.47 2.29 -21.35
CA ALA A 24 2.62 1.86 -22.48
C ALA A 24 2.56 0.33 -22.64
N LYS A 25 3.62 -0.39 -22.24
CA LYS A 25 3.70 -1.87 -22.30
C LYS A 25 3.33 -2.53 -20.96
N ARG A 26 3.67 -1.87 -19.84
CA ARG A 26 3.53 -2.34 -18.46
C ARG A 26 2.95 -1.19 -17.63
N PRO A 27 1.64 -0.98 -17.70
CA PRO A 27 1.01 0.22 -17.13
C PRO A 27 1.08 0.25 -15.61
N TRP A 28 0.85 -0.87 -14.94
CA TRP A 28 0.86 -0.96 -13.49
C TRP A 28 2.28 -1.04 -12.93
N ILE A 29 2.65 -0.09 -12.08
CA ILE A 29 3.81 -0.19 -11.18
C ILE A 29 3.30 -0.57 -9.80
N ILE A 30 3.77 -1.72 -9.31
CA ILE A 30 3.38 -2.29 -8.03
C ILE A 30 4.64 -2.49 -7.20
N THR A 31 4.63 -2.03 -5.96
CA THR A 31 5.74 -2.23 -5.03
C THR A 31 5.32 -3.15 -3.89
N MET A 32 6.30 -3.89 -3.37
CA MET A 32 6.11 -4.79 -2.22
C MET A 32 7.19 -4.48 -1.19
N GLY A 33 6.80 -4.34 0.07
CA GLY A 33 7.72 -4.17 1.19
C GLY A 33 7.22 -4.94 2.40
N HIS A 34 8.10 -5.29 3.34
CA HIS A 34 7.68 -6.01 4.53
C HIS A 34 6.94 -5.08 5.51
N ARG A 35 7.61 -4.02 5.99
CA ARG A 35 7.06 -3.05 6.95
C ARG A 35 6.20 -1.99 6.26
N PRO A 36 4.97 -1.68 6.73
CA PRO A 36 4.09 -0.74 6.08
C PRO A 36 4.46 0.73 6.32
N MET A 37 4.04 1.61 5.41
CA MET A 37 4.06 3.06 5.64
C MET A 37 2.96 3.53 6.59
N TYR A 38 1.84 2.83 6.55
CA TYR A 38 0.59 3.15 7.22
C TYR A 38 -0.03 1.87 7.74
N CYS A 39 -0.36 1.87 9.03
CA CYS A 39 -1.05 0.78 9.69
C CYS A 39 -1.74 1.31 10.96
N SER A 40 -2.84 0.65 11.36
CA SER A 40 -3.63 1.04 12.53
C SER A 40 -3.63 0.01 13.67
N ASN A 41 -2.68 -0.93 13.63
CA ASN A 41 -2.43 -1.94 14.65
C ASN A 41 -1.87 -1.35 15.95
N ASN A 42 -1.94 -2.13 17.03
CA ASN A 42 -1.62 -1.77 18.41
C ASN A 42 -0.62 -2.76 19.03
N ASP A 43 0.57 -2.79 18.45
CA ASP A 43 1.73 -3.66 18.72
C ASP A 43 2.86 -2.92 19.46
N ASN A 44 2.85 -1.59 19.47
CA ASN A 44 3.95 -0.71 19.91
C ASN A 44 5.18 -0.73 18.98
N ASP A 45 5.03 -1.02 17.69
CA ASP A 45 6.10 -0.94 16.68
C ASP A 45 5.85 0.10 15.56
N ASP A 46 5.80 -0.30 14.29
CA ASP A 46 5.69 0.53 13.09
C ASP A 46 4.41 1.39 13.07
N CYS A 47 3.33 0.94 13.72
CA CYS A 47 2.08 1.70 13.84
C CYS A 47 2.08 2.71 14.99
N THR A 48 3.15 2.77 15.79
CA THR A 48 3.23 3.59 17.02
C THR A 48 3.44 5.06 16.74
N HIS A 49 4.30 5.37 15.77
CA HIS A 49 4.69 6.73 15.46
C HIS A 49 3.90 7.31 14.30
N HIS A 50 3.59 8.60 14.39
CA HIS A 50 3.00 9.35 13.28
C HIS A 50 3.93 9.38 12.04
N GLU A 51 5.22 9.18 12.25
CA GLU A 51 6.22 9.13 11.18
C GLU A 51 6.90 7.76 11.15
N SER A 52 6.48 6.92 10.20
CA SER A 52 7.15 5.65 9.89
C SER A 52 8.47 5.92 9.16
N LEU A 53 9.53 5.20 9.53
CA LEU A 53 10.85 5.27 8.87
C LEU A 53 10.74 4.96 7.37
N ILE A 54 9.85 4.04 6.97
CA ILE A 54 9.63 3.68 5.57
C ILE A 54 9.02 4.86 4.81
N ARG A 55 8.09 5.58 5.45
CA ARG A 55 7.38 6.72 4.85
C ARG A 55 8.29 7.94 4.71
N VAL A 56 8.87 8.39 5.82
CA VAL A 56 9.58 9.68 5.90
C VAL A 56 11.09 9.58 5.88
N GLY A 57 11.67 8.38 6.08
CA GLY A 57 13.11 8.17 6.09
C GLY A 57 13.74 8.37 7.47
N VAL A 58 15.04 8.69 7.49
CA VAL A 58 15.82 8.90 8.71
C VAL A 58 15.21 10.04 9.55
N PRO A 59 14.97 9.84 10.87
CA PRO A 59 14.35 10.85 11.72
C PRO A 59 15.08 12.20 11.63
N TYR A 60 14.32 13.29 11.66
CA TYR A 60 14.77 14.70 11.56
C TYR A 60 15.39 15.11 10.20
N LEU A 61 16.05 14.20 9.50
CA LEU A 61 16.71 14.48 8.20
C LEU A 61 15.78 14.20 7.01
N HIS A 62 14.79 13.33 7.18
CA HIS A 62 13.88 12.86 6.14
C HIS A 62 14.58 12.31 4.88
N PHE A 63 15.80 11.78 5.06
CA PHE A 63 16.55 11.15 4.00
C PHE A 63 16.08 9.73 3.77
N PHE A 64 15.98 9.35 2.50
CA PHE A 64 15.61 8.02 2.04
C PHE A 64 14.16 7.60 2.35
N GLY A 65 13.25 8.56 2.59
CA GLY A 65 11.82 8.29 2.71
C GLY A 65 11.20 7.87 1.37
N LEU A 66 10.42 6.80 1.37
CA LEU A 66 9.95 6.19 0.12
C LEU A 66 8.62 6.77 -0.37
N GLU A 67 7.83 7.42 0.49
CA GLU A 67 6.49 7.89 0.11
C GLU A 67 6.55 8.91 -1.04
N LYS A 68 7.39 9.94 -0.89
CA LYS A 68 7.58 10.95 -1.93
C LYS A 68 8.10 10.33 -3.23
N LEU A 69 9.03 9.38 -3.12
CA LEU A 69 9.61 8.68 -4.26
C LEU A 69 8.51 7.93 -5.05
N PHE A 70 7.69 7.14 -4.36
CA PHE A 70 6.62 6.37 -4.99
C PHE A 70 5.51 7.24 -5.57
N HIS A 71 5.16 8.34 -4.90
CA HIS A 71 4.22 9.32 -5.44
C HIS A 71 4.77 9.99 -6.72
N GLN A 72 6.04 10.40 -6.71
CA GLN A 72 6.70 11.06 -7.84
C GLN A 72 6.77 10.17 -9.09
N TYR A 73 7.03 8.87 -8.93
CA TYR A 73 7.10 7.93 -10.06
C TYR A 73 5.77 7.22 -10.37
N GLY A 74 4.69 7.63 -9.69
CA GLY A 74 3.33 7.21 -9.99
C GLY A 74 3.02 5.76 -9.64
N VAL A 75 3.62 5.21 -8.59
CA VAL A 75 3.31 3.83 -8.13
C VAL A 75 1.81 3.68 -7.90
N ASP A 76 1.23 2.58 -8.39
CA ASP A 76 -0.22 2.40 -8.39
C ASP A 76 -0.71 1.67 -7.15
N VAL A 77 -0.02 0.57 -6.80
CA VAL A 77 -0.37 -0.30 -5.68
C VAL A 77 0.87 -0.61 -4.85
N MET A 78 0.68 -0.59 -3.53
CA MET A 78 1.72 -0.85 -2.55
C MET A 78 1.27 -1.96 -1.61
N VAL A 79 1.96 -3.09 -1.64
CA VAL A 79 1.64 -4.25 -0.81
C VAL A 79 2.64 -4.35 0.34
N TRP A 80 2.09 -4.51 1.54
CA TRP A 80 2.81 -4.57 2.79
C TRP A 80 2.44 -5.82 3.58
N ALA A 81 3.28 -6.15 4.56
CA ALA A 81 3.06 -7.22 5.53
C ALA A 81 3.46 -6.68 6.92
N HIS A 82 4.26 -7.46 7.65
CA HIS A 82 4.71 -7.22 9.02
C HIS A 82 3.58 -7.29 10.05
N GLU A 83 2.59 -6.42 9.92
CA GLU A 83 1.37 -6.47 10.71
C GLU A 83 0.58 -7.74 10.39
N HIS A 84 0.32 -8.55 11.41
CA HIS A 84 -0.44 -9.79 11.31
C HIS A 84 -1.95 -9.51 11.24
N SER A 85 -2.35 -8.64 10.32
CA SER A 85 -3.71 -8.26 10.01
C SER A 85 -3.88 -8.05 8.50
N TYR A 86 -5.12 -7.83 8.09
CA TYR A 86 -5.44 -7.27 6.79
C TYR A 86 -5.95 -5.84 6.96
N GLU A 87 -5.37 -4.90 6.21
CA GLU A 87 -5.85 -3.52 6.15
C GLU A 87 -5.78 -2.99 4.71
N ARG A 88 -6.93 -2.62 4.14
CA ARG A 88 -6.98 -1.85 2.90
C ARG A 88 -7.17 -0.39 3.24
N LEU A 89 -6.33 0.45 2.66
CA LEU A 89 -6.41 1.89 2.81
C LEU A 89 -7.14 2.50 1.61
N TRP A 90 -7.68 3.70 1.83
CA TRP A 90 -7.95 4.59 0.71
C TRP A 90 -6.64 4.95 -0.02
N PRO A 91 -6.69 5.49 -1.25
CA PRO A 91 -5.54 6.20 -1.82
C PRO A 91 -5.03 7.26 -0.85
N VAL A 92 -3.75 7.20 -0.48
CA VAL A 92 -3.20 8.06 0.59
C VAL A 92 -1.85 8.64 0.20
N TYR A 93 -1.68 9.92 0.49
CA TYR A 93 -0.38 10.59 0.45
C TYR A 93 -0.31 11.60 1.59
N ASP A 94 0.79 11.55 2.35
CA ASP A 94 1.03 12.38 3.53
C ASP A 94 -0.16 12.37 4.51
N ARG A 95 -0.66 11.16 4.80
CA ARG A 95 -1.82 10.89 5.67
C ARG A 95 -3.15 11.53 5.22
N LYS A 96 -3.21 12.09 4.01
CA LYS A 96 -4.43 12.63 3.43
C LYS A 96 -5.02 11.63 2.46
N VAL A 97 -6.35 11.48 2.51
CA VAL A 97 -7.10 10.67 1.55
C VAL A 97 -7.15 11.39 0.21
N MET A 98 -6.65 10.74 -0.82
CA MET A 98 -6.45 11.25 -2.19
C MET A 98 -7.29 10.45 -3.19
N ASN A 99 -8.56 10.26 -2.86
CA ASN A 99 -9.54 9.55 -3.69
C ASN A 99 -9.67 10.16 -5.09
N GLY A 100 -10.06 9.34 -6.07
CA GLY A 100 -10.44 9.84 -7.40
C GLY A 100 -11.67 10.73 -7.34
N SER A 101 -12.76 10.22 -6.77
CA SER A 101 -13.98 10.95 -6.44
C SER A 101 -14.57 10.49 -5.10
N ARG A 102 -15.65 11.15 -4.65
CA ARG A 102 -16.37 10.74 -3.43
C ARG A 102 -17.02 9.37 -3.59
N ASP A 103 -17.65 9.13 -4.73
CA ASP A 103 -18.45 7.92 -4.98
C ASP A 103 -17.61 6.79 -5.59
N GLU A 104 -16.50 7.12 -6.24
CA GLU A 104 -15.59 6.17 -6.89
C GLU A 104 -14.14 6.41 -6.44
N PRO A 105 -13.82 6.09 -5.17
CA PRO A 105 -12.54 6.45 -4.57
C PRO A 105 -11.33 5.77 -5.23
N TYR A 106 -11.52 4.58 -5.80
CA TYR A 106 -10.48 3.78 -6.47
C TYR A 106 -10.48 3.93 -8.00
N THR A 107 -11.30 4.83 -8.56
CA THR A 107 -11.27 5.17 -9.99
C THR A 107 -10.42 6.41 -10.20
N ASN A 108 -9.33 6.30 -10.95
CA ASN A 108 -8.30 7.32 -11.12
C ASN A 108 -7.85 7.94 -9.79
N PRO A 109 -7.38 7.11 -8.83
CA PRO A 109 -6.92 7.60 -7.54
C PRO A 109 -5.75 8.59 -7.71
N LYS A 110 -5.67 9.57 -6.82
CA LYS A 110 -4.65 10.65 -6.87
C LYS A 110 -3.43 10.34 -6.00
N ALA A 111 -3.34 9.14 -5.44
CA ALA A 111 -2.20 8.61 -4.73
C ALA A 111 -2.18 7.06 -4.85
N PRO A 112 -1.07 6.39 -4.48
CA PRO A 112 -1.02 4.94 -4.45
C PRO A 112 -2.08 4.33 -3.52
N VAL A 113 -2.56 3.13 -3.85
CA VAL A 113 -3.41 2.33 -2.97
C VAL A 113 -2.55 1.39 -2.13
N HIS A 114 -2.77 1.37 -0.82
CA HIS A 114 -1.99 0.55 0.11
C HIS A 114 -2.80 -0.64 0.62
N PHE A 115 -2.16 -1.80 0.67
CA PHE A 115 -2.70 -3.02 1.27
C PHE A 115 -1.70 -3.57 2.27
N VAL A 116 -2.13 -3.81 3.49
CA VAL A 116 -1.44 -4.63 4.48
C VAL A 116 -2.08 -6.01 4.43
N THR A 117 -1.30 -7.05 4.18
CA THR A 117 -1.77 -8.45 4.06
C THR A 117 -0.80 -9.41 4.77
N GLY A 118 -0.52 -9.15 6.05
CA GLY A 118 0.43 -9.93 6.84
C GLY A 118 -0.17 -11.06 7.68
N SER A 119 -1.49 -11.28 7.66
CA SER A 119 -2.18 -12.30 8.47
C SER A 119 -2.15 -13.73 7.89
N ALA A 120 -1.02 -14.19 7.34
CA ALA A 120 -0.93 -15.53 6.73
C ALA A 120 -0.73 -16.69 7.73
N GLY A 121 -0.57 -16.43 9.04
CA GLY A 121 -0.46 -17.47 10.07
C GLY A 121 0.83 -17.49 10.90
N CYS A 122 1.44 -16.33 11.18
CA CYS A 122 2.65 -16.25 12.02
C CYS A 122 2.42 -16.85 13.43
N GLN A 123 3.49 -17.40 14.03
CA GLN A 123 3.47 -17.92 15.41
C GLN A 123 3.16 -16.84 16.47
N GLU A 124 3.43 -15.58 16.13
CA GLU A 124 3.18 -14.40 16.97
C GLU A 124 1.69 -14.05 17.07
N ARG A 125 0.84 -14.73 16.27
CA ARG A 125 -0.61 -14.52 16.14
C ARG A 125 -0.94 -13.14 15.55
N HIS A 126 -2.18 -12.69 15.67
CA HIS A 126 -2.65 -11.42 15.10
C HIS A 126 -2.19 -10.20 15.90
N ASP A 127 -1.92 -9.11 15.19
CA ASP A 127 -1.70 -7.79 15.78
C ASP A 127 -3.03 -7.07 15.91
N PRO A 128 -3.56 -6.81 17.13
CA PRO A 128 -4.88 -6.23 17.31
C PRO A 128 -4.89 -4.77 16.84
N PHE A 129 -6.01 -4.32 16.28
CA PHE A 129 -6.18 -2.90 15.96
C PHE A 129 -6.31 -2.03 17.21
N LYS A 130 -5.90 -0.76 17.11
CA LYS A 130 -6.16 0.23 18.17
C LYS A 130 -7.67 0.35 18.40
N ASN A 131 -8.12 0.25 19.66
CA ASN A 131 -9.52 0.41 20.09
C ASN A 131 -10.07 1.84 19.88
N GLN A 132 -9.25 2.76 19.40
CA GLN A 132 -9.61 4.15 19.09
C GLN A 132 -10.29 4.24 17.71
N THR A 133 -10.84 5.43 17.43
CA THR A 133 -11.44 5.79 16.13
C THR A 133 -10.60 5.29 14.96
N ILE A 134 -11.25 4.65 14.00
CA ILE A 134 -10.62 4.21 12.74
C ILE A 134 -10.03 5.44 12.05
N PRO A 135 -8.72 5.45 11.73
CA PRO A 135 -8.12 6.57 11.01
C PRO A 135 -8.85 6.81 9.68
N GLU A 136 -9.03 8.07 9.28
CA GLU A 136 -9.80 8.42 8.07
C GLU A 136 -9.26 7.76 6.79
N TRP A 137 -7.97 7.41 6.77
CA TRP A 137 -7.29 6.76 5.66
C TRP A 137 -7.47 5.22 5.60
N SER A 138 -7.97 4.59 6.68
CA SER A 138 -8.24 3.14 6.73
C SER A 138 -9.63 2.86 6.20
N ALA A 139 -9.74 2.02 5.16
CA ALA A 139 -11.02 1.69 4.52
C ALA A 139 -11.63 0.38 5.06
N VAL A 140 -10.83 -0.68 5.14
CA VAL A 140 -11.26 -2.00 5.62
C VAL A 140 -10.17 -2.61 6.48
N ARG A 141 -10.57 -3.29 7.56
CA ARG A 141 -9.69 -3.95 8.52
C ARG A 141 -10.23 -5.35 8.83
N SER A 142 -9.35 -6.33 8.94
CA SER A 142 -9.70 -7.68 9.38
C SER A 142 -8.56 -8.28 10.20
N LEU A 143 -8.93 -9.03 11.24
CA LEU A 143 -8.02 -9.88 12.02
C LEU A 143 -8.18 -11.35 11.63
N ASP A 144 -8.88 -11.66 10.54
CA ASP A 144 -8.94 -13.05 10.06
C ASP A 144 -7.55 -13.46 9.55
N TYR A 145 -7.14 -14.71 9.82
CA TYR A 145 -6.07 -15.31 9.03
C TYR A 145 -6.51 -15.44 7.56
N GLY A 146 -5.56 -15.29 6.65
CA GLY A 146 -5.85 -15.46 5.23
C GLY A 146 -4.80 -14.85 4.32
N TYR A 147 -5.20 -14.61 3.09
CA TYR A 147 -4.30 -14.15 2.03
C TYR A 147 -5.04 -13.32 0.99
N SER A 148 -4.30 -12.44 0.33
CA SER A 148 -4.82 -11.65 -0.77
C SER A 148 -4.54 -12.28 -2.13
N ARG A 149 -5.44 -12.06 -3.08
CA ARG A 149 -5.27 -12.40 -4.50
C ARG A 149 -5.38 -11.13 -5.33
N MET A 150 -4.42 -10.95 -6.23
CA MET A 150 -4.35 -9.80 -7.12
C MET A 150 -4.39 -10.27 -8.57
N GLN A 151 -5.32 -9.72 -9.36
CA GLN A 151 -5.45 -10.00 -10.78
C GLN A 151 -5.37 -8.71 -11.58
N ILE A 152 -4.30 -8.56 -12.37
CA ILE A 152 -4.21 -7.50 -13.38
C ILE A 152 -5.05 -7.96 -14.58
N MET A 153 -6.21 -7.34 -14.77
CA MET A 153 -7.15 -7.76 -15.82
C MET A 153 -6.78 -7.17 -17.17
N ASN A 154 -6.37 -5.90 -17.19
CA ASN A 154 -5.94 -5.18 -18.39
C ASN A 154 -5.14 -3.93 -18.00
N SER A 155 -4.91 -3.03 -18.96
CA SER A 155 -4.15 -1.80 -18.74
C SER A 155 -4.82 -0.79 -17.81
N SER A 156 -6.13 -0.90 -17.56
CA SER A 156 -6.88 0.04 -16.71
C SER A 156 -7.54 -0.60 -15.50
N HIS A 157 -7.70 -1.92 -15.43
CA HIS A 157 -8.38 -2.61 -14.33
C HIS A 157 -7.47 -3.59 -13.60
N LEU A 158 -7.34 -3.39 -12.30
CA LEU A 158 -6.68 -4.31 -11.37
C LEU A 158 -7.69 -4.71 -10.29
N TYR A 159 -7.91 -6.01 -10.13
CA TYR A 159 -8.78 -6.57 -9.10
C TYR A 159 -7.96 -7.08 -7.93
N TRP A 160 -8.42 -6.79 -6.72
CA TRP A 160 -7.87 -7.28 -5.46
C TRP A 160 -8.97 -7.91 -4.62
N GLU A 161 -8.69 -9.04 -3.98
CA GLU A 161 -9.55 -9.64 -2.96
C GLU A 161 -8.75 -10.17 -1.78
N GLN A 162 -9.33 -10.10 -0.58
CA GLN A 162 -8.84 -10.77 0.62
C GLN A 162 -9.71 -11.99 0.92
N VAL A 163 -9.05 -13.14 1.04
CA VAL A 163 -9.65 -14.42 1.40
C VAL A 163 -9.39 -14.69 2.87
N SER A 164 -10.40 -15.14 3.60
CA SER A 164 -10.34 -15.50 5.01
C SER A 164 -10.29 -17.01 5.17
N ASP A 165 -9.22 -17.51 5.80
CA ASP A 165 -9.09 -18.91 6.18
C ASP A 165 -9.95 -19.23 7.41
N ASP A 166 -10.16 -18.26 8.30
CA ASP A 166 -11.04 -18.38 9.48
C ASP A 166 -12.52 -18.53 9.11
N LYS A 167 -12.86 -18.27 7.83
CA LYS A 167 -14.21 -18.39 7.26
C LYS A 167 -14.23 -19.31 6.05
N ASP A 168 -13.47 -20.41 6.11
CA ASP A 168 -13.47 -21.49 5.12
C ASP A 168 -13.20 -21.01 3.67
N GLY A 169 -12.32 -20.02 3.51
CA GLY A 169 -11.95 -19.47 2.20
C GLY A 169 -12.94 -18.43 1.65
N ALA A 170 -13.79 -17.83 2.48
CA ALA A 170 -14.68 -16.75 2.06
C ALA A 170 -13.90 -15.48 1.67
N VAL A 171 -14.34 -14.80 0.60
CA VAL A 171 -13.84 -13.47 0.24
C VAL A 171 -14.48 -12.44 1.16
N ILE A 172 -13.68 -11.79 2.01
CA ILE A 172 -14.14 -10.84 3.04
C ILE A 172 -13.96 -9.37 2.64
N ASP A 173 -13.12 -9.11 1.64
CA ASP A 173 -12.98 -7.79 1.02
C ASP A 173 -12.61 -7.94 -0.45
N LYS A 174 -13.07 -7.00 -1.27
CA LYS A 174 -12.67 -6.91 -2.68
C LYS A 174 -12.77 -5.48 -3.18
N VAL A 175 -11.88 -5.13 -4.09
CA VAL A 175 -11.86 -3.81 -4.73
C VAL A 175 -11.37 -3.93 -6.17
N MET A 176 -11.94 -3.11 -7.03
CA MET A 176 -11.44 -2.88 -8.38
C MET A 176 -10.78 -1.50 -8.42
N ILE A 177 -9.49 -1.47 -8.73
CA ILE A 177 -8.74 -0.24 -8.95
C ILE A 177 -8.78 0.03 -10.45
N ILE A 178 -9.32 1.21 -10.80
CA ILE A 178 -9.46 1.63 -12.19
C ILE A 178 -8.51 2.80 -12.42
N LYS A 179 -7.66 2.72 -13.44
CA LYS A 179 -6.75 3.81 -13.83
C LYS A 179 -6.70 3.94 -15.34
N ASP A 180 -7.34 4.99 -15.86
CA ASP A 180 -7.43 5.24 -17.30
C ASP A 180 -6.10 5.74 -17.86
N LYS A 181 -5.35 6.50 -17.05
CA LYS A 181 -4.04 7.04 -17.41
C LYS A 181 -3.03 6.80 -16.30
N HIS A 182 -1.97 6.09 -16.65
CA HIS A 182 -0.83 5.82 -15.78
C HIS A 182 0.20 6.94 -15.87
N GLY A 183 0.85 7.25 -14.75
CA GLY A 183 1.88 8.27 -14.65
C GLY A 183 2.01 8.87 -13.25
N PRO A 184 2.93 9.85 -13.09
CA PRO A 184 3.11 10.60 -11.85
C PRO A 184 1.82 11.26 -11.38
N TYR A 185 1.62 11.30 -10.07
CA TYR A 185 0.54 12.06 -9.44
C TYR A 185 0.88 13.57 -9.45
N GLN A 186 -0.13 14.42 -9.64
CA GLN A 186 -0.03 15.88 -9.71
C GLN A 186 -0.61 16.54 -8.48
#